data_AF-A0A7S1Y6W5-F1
#
_entry.id   AF-A0A7S1Y6W5-F1
#
_cell.length_a   1.000
_cell.length_b   1.000
_cell.length_c   1.000
_cell.angle_alpha   90.00
_cell.angle_beta   90.00
_cell.angle_gamma   90.00
#
_symmetry.space_group_name_H-M   'P 1'
#
loop_
_entity.id
_entity.type
_entity.pdbx_description
1 polymer ?
#
loop_
_entity_poly.entity_id
_entity_poly.type
_entity_poly.pdbx_seq_one_letter_code
_entity_poly.pdbx_strand_id
1 'polypeptide(L)'
;SGHDIRWEQRFEEFENFLRTHERGPRQNVSEERSLYGWMYFQKKKLRQLKHHGSDFNSIGLTEEQVKRLATLQIPLSAASGHDIRWEQRFEEFENFLRTHERGPRQNVSEERSLYGWMYFQKKKLRQLKHHGSDFNSIGLTEEQVKRLATLQIPLSAASGHDIRW
;
A
#
# COMPACT_ATOMS: atom_id res chain seq x y z
N SER A 1 30.42 -13.01 -8.59
CA SER A 1 29.16 -13.65 -9.05
C SER A 1 28.28 -12.59 -9.70
N GLY A 2 27.85 -12.77 -10.97
CA GLY A 2 27.09 -11.75 -11.72
C GLY A 2 25.70 -11.40 -11.17
N HIS A 3 25.23 -12.13 -10.15
CA HIS A 3 23.96 -11.90 -9.48
C HIS A 3 23.97 -10.70 -8.52
N ASP A 4 25.09 -10.44 -7.82
CA ASP A 4 25.23 -9.29 -6.91
C ASP A 4 25.34 -7.97 -7.67
N ILE A 5 26.10 -7.95 -8.78
CA ILE A 5 26.29 -6.75 -9.62
C ILE A 5 24.94 -6.21 -10.11
N ARG A 6 24.03 -7.11 -10.48
CA ARG A 6 22.69 -6.75 -10.96
C ARG A 6 21.78 -6.26 -9.84
N TRP A 7 21.98 -6.70 -8.60
CA TRP A 7 21.22 -6.21 -7.45
C TRP A 7 21.66 -4.79 -7.11
N GLU A 8 22.98 -4.54 -7.03
CA GLU A 8 23.56 -3.24 -6.70
C GLU A 8 23.11 -2.14 -7.67
N GLN A 9 23.21 -2.38 -8.97
CA GLN A 9 22.75 -1.42 -9.99
C GLN A 9 21.28 -1.05 -9.83
N ARG A 10 20.43 -2.03 -9.51
CA ARG A 10 18.99 -1.80 -9.32
C ARG A 10 18.68 -1.09 -8.02
N PHE A 11 19.46 -1.35 -6.97
CA PHE A 11 19.35 -0.65 -5.71
C PHE A 11 19.74 0.83 -5.86
N GLU A 12 20.85 1.12 -6.56
CA GLU A 12 21.28 2.49 -6.85
C GLU A 12 20.25 3.25 -7.72
N GLU A 13 19.71 2.61 -8.77
CA GLU A 13 18.61 3.18 -9.56
C GLU A 13 17.42 3.54 -8.67
N PHE A 14 17.08 2.68 -7.71
CA PHE A 14 15.98 2.87 -6.79
C PHE A 14 16.23 4.00 -5.78
N GLU A 15 17.41 4.05 -5.18
CA GLU A 15 17.82 5.15 -4.29
C GLU A 15 17.80 6.50 -5.00
N ASN A 16 18.36 6.55 -6.21
CA ASN A 16 18.34 7.77 -7.00
C ASN A 16 16.90 8.19 -7.33
N PHE A 17 16.04 7.23 -7.67
CA PHE A 17 14.64 7.50 -7.92
C PHE A 17 13.95 8.13 -6.69
N LEU A 18 14.15 7.54 -5.50
CA LEU A 18 13.60 8.08 -4.25
C LEU A 18 14.11 9.49 -3.96
N ARG A 19 15.41 9.74 -4.16
CA ARG A 19 16.02 11.06 -3.96
C ARG A 19 15.45 12.11 -4.91
N THR A 20 15.15 11.75 -6.16
CA THR A 20 14.64 12.70 -7.16
C THR A 20 13.14 12.95 -7.03
N HIS A 21 12.36 11.94 -6.66
CA HIS A 21 10.90 12.02 -6.71
C HIS A 21 10.24 12.09 -5.33
N GLU A 22 10.98 11.85 -4.25
CA GLU A 22 10.48 11.77 -2.87
C GLU A 22 9.31 10.77 -2.69
N ARG A 23 9.20 9.80 -3.60
CA ARG A 23 8.18 8.75 -3.62
C ARG A 23 8.71 7.48 -4.27
N GLY A 24 8.01 6.37 -4.06
CA GLY A 24 8.26 5.12 -4.79
C GLY A 24 7.85 5.16 -6.27
N PRO A 25 8.40 4.24 -7.09
CA PRO A 25 7.98 4.04 -8.49
C PRO A 25 6.58 3.45 -8.57
N ARG A 26 5.84 3.78 -9.64
CA ARG A 26 4.44 3.39 -9.88
C ARG A 26 4.34 2.32 -10.97
N GLN A 27 3.38 1.41 -10.83
CA GLN A 27 3.17 0.33 -11.80
C GLN A 27 2.57 0.80 -13.13
N ASN A 28 1.78 1.87 -13.09
CA ASN A 28 1.02 2.42 -14.21
C ASN A 28 1.78 3.49 -15.00
N VAL A 29 2.97 3.89 -14.54
CA VAL A 29 3.90 4.72 -15.29
C VAL A 29 4.87 3.79 -16.02
N SER A 30 4.93 3.88 -17.34
CA SER A 30 5.63 2.92 -18.19
C SER A 30 7.12 2.85 -17.84
N GLU A 31 7.72 4.02 -17.65
CA GLU A 31 9.13 4.26 -17.34
C GLU A 31 9.50 3.71 -15.96
N GLU A 32 8.55 3.69 -15.03
CA GLU A 32 8.77 3.28 -13.63
C GLU A 32 8.48 1.79 -13.40
N ARG A 33 7.77 1.14 -14.32
CA ARG A 33 7.27 -0.23 -14.15
C ARG A 33 8.37 -1.26 -13.86
N SER A 34 9.54 -1.13 -14.49
CA SER A 34 10.67 -2.03 -14.23
C SER A 34 11.19 -1.89 -12.81
N LEU A 35 11.36 -0.65 -12.34
CA LEU A 35 11.91 -0.34 -11.03
C LEU A 35 10.90 -0.69 -9.92
N TYR A 36 9.61 -0.47 -10.19
CA TYR A 36 8.50 -0.96 -9.39
C TYR A 36 8.51 -2.49 -9.25
N GLY A 37 8.63 -3.22 -10.37
CA GLY A 37 8.67 -4.68 -10.35
C GLY A 37 9.84 -5.21 -9.52
N TRP A 38 11.03 -4.61 -9.66
CA TRP A 38 12.19 -4.95 -8.87
C TRP A 38 11.95 -4.71 -7.36
N MET A 39 11.48 -3.53 -6.96
CA MET A 39 11.17 -3.20 -5.57
C MET A 39 10.11 -4.15 -4.98
N TYR A 40 9.10 -4.51 -5.76
CA TYR A 40 8.08 -5.47 -5.37
C TYR A 40 8.68 -6.84 -5.02
N PHE A 41 9.59 -7.35 -5.86
CA PHE A 41 10.27 -8.62 -5.57
C PHE A 41 11.15 -8.54 -4.32
N GLN A 42 11.86 -7.44 -4.10
CA GLN A 42 12.64 -7.26 -2.85
C GLN A 42 11.73 -7.28 -1.61
N LYS A 43 10.60 -6.57 -1.66
CA LYS A 43 9.60 -6.60 -0.58
C LYS A 43 9.06 -8.01 -0.32
N LYS A 44 8.79 -8.79 -1.37
CA LYS A 44 8.31 -10.18 -1.23
C LYS A 44 9.32 -11.05 -0.48
N LYS A 45 10.61 -10.94 -0.81
CA LYS A 45 11.70 -11.67 -0.15
C LYS A 45 11.83 -11.30 1.34
N LEU A 46 11.76 -10.00 1.67
CA LEU A 46 11.79 -9.54 3.06
C LEU A 46 10.61 -10.07 3.89
N ARG A 47 9.41 -10.22 3.30
CA ARG A 47 8.26 -10.84 3.99
C ARG A 47 8.49 -12.32 4.27
N GLN A 48 9.08 -13.05 3.31
CA GLN A 48 9.41 -14.47 3.50
C GLN A 48 10.37 -14.66 4.68
N LEU A 49 11.38 -13.79 4.81
CA LEU A 49 12.28 -13.75 5.97
C LEU A 49 11.52 -13.59 7.29
N LYS A 50 10.56 -12.65 7.35
CA LYS A 50 9.80 -12.32 8.58
C LYS A 50 8.79 -13.40 9.00
N HIS A 51 8.15 -14.08 8.05
CA HIS A 51 7.01 -14.97 8.35
C HIS A 51 7.35 -16.46 8.40
N HIS A 52 8.44 -16.91 7.77
CA HIS A 52 8.74 -18.33 7.65
C HIS A 52 10.04 -18.77 8.35
N GLY A 53 10.70 -17.88 9.09
CA GLY A 53 12.01 -18.18 9.68
C GLY A 53 13.07 -18.56 8.63
N SER A 54 12.85 -18.13 7.37
CA SER A 54 13.69 -18.44 6.24
C SER A 54 15.05 -17.76 6.38
N ASP A 55 16.14 -18.47 6.05
CA ASP A 55 17.48 -17.87 6.06
C ASP A 55 17.69 -16.94 4.83
N PHE A 56 18.68 -16.05 4.94
CA PHE A 56 19.02 -15.09 3.89
C PHE A 56 19.35 -15.74 2.52
N ASN A 57 20.02 -16.91 2.53
CA ASN A 57 20.38 -17.64 1.32
C ASN A 57 19.16 -18.19 0.58
N SER A 58 18.14 -18.64 1.32
CA SER A 58 16.92 -19.23 0.77
C SER A 58 16.05 -18.22 0.02
N ILE A 59 16.13 -16.93 0.36
CA ILE A 59 15.42 -15.85 -0.32
C ILE A 59 16.30 -15.11 -1.35
N GLY A 60 17.58 -15.49 -1.44
CA GLY A 60 18.56 -14.88 -2.34
C GLY A 60 18.75 -13.39 -2.06
N LEU A 61 18.91 -13.02 -0.80
CA LEU A 61 19.39 -11.71 -0.34
C LEU A 61 20.53 -11.93 0.64
N THR A 62 21.52 -11.06 0.65
CA THR A 62 22.52 -11.04 1.72
C THR A 62 21.98 -10.27 2.94
N GLU A 63 22.58 -10.49 4.11
CA GLU A 63 22.24 -9.71 5.32
C GLU A 63 22.41 -8.20 5.08
N GLU A 64 23.45 -7.81 4.35
CA GLU A 64 23.74 -6.41 4.00
C GLU A 64 22.67 -5.81 3.09
N GLN A 65 22.22 -6.56 2.08
CA GLN A 65 21.11 -6.14 1.21
C GLN A 65 19.82 -5.93 2.01
N VAL A 66 19.56 -6.77 3.02
CA VAL A 66 18.41 -6.59 3.92
C VAL A 66 18.55 -5.32 4.76
N LYS A 67 19.72 -5.06 5.34
CA LYS A 67 19.98 -3.82 6.10
C LYS A 67 19.75 -2.59 5.24
N ARG A 68 20.31 -2.56 4.03
CA ARG A 68 20.15 -1.46 3.07
C ARG A 68 18.72 -1.26 2.61
N LEU A 69 17.94 -2.33 2.41
CA LEU A 69 16.51 -2.18 2.11
C LEU A 69 15.71 -1.66 3.30
N ALA A 70 16.15 -1.92 4.53
CA ALA A 70 15.49 -1.44 5.75
C ALA A 70 15.79 0.03 6.08
N THR A 71 16.92 0.57 5.63
CA THR A 71 17.24 2.01 5.80
C THR A 71 16.41 2.89 4.87
N LEU A 72 15.97 2.36 3.74
CA LEU A 72 14.99 3.02 2.89
C LEU A 72 13.66 3.06 3.66
N GLN A 73 13.26 4.26 4.10
CA GLN A 73 11.98 4.52 4.80
C GLN A 73 10.78 4.36 3.84
N ILE A 74 10.76 3.28 3.06
CA ILE A 74 9.65 2.92 2.19
C ILE A 74 8.54 2.39 3.10
N PRO A 75 7.31 2.91 3.02
CA PRO A 75 6.17 2.34 3.74
C PRO A 75 6.09 0.83 3.49
N LEU A 76 6.19 0.09 4.61
CA LEU A 76 6.40 -1.35 4.67
C LEU A 76 5.09 -2.15 4.61
N SER A 77 3.98 -1.53 4.22
CA SER A 77 2.66 -2.12 4.38
C SER A 77 2.30 -3.11 3.26
N ALA A 78 1.72 -4.24 3.70
CA ALA A 78 0.99 -5.34 3.03
C ALA A 78 0.77 -5.24 1.50
N ALA A 79 0.91 -6.20 0.59
CA ALA A 79 1.06 -7.66 0.61
C ALA A 79 0.95 -8.16 -0.87
N SER A 80 0.14 -9.18 -1.17
CA SER A 80 -0.09 -9.77 -2.51
C SER A 80 -0.52 -8.73 -3.56
N GLY A 81 -0.60 -9.08 -4.86
CA GLY A 81 -1.04 -8.13 -5.91
C GLY A 81 -2.37 -7.40 -5.61
N HIS A 82 -3.22 -7.97 -4.75
CA HIS A 82 -4.44 -7.37 -4.23
C HIS A 82 -4.16 -6.32 -3.13
N ASP A 83 -3.19 -6.59 -2.26
CA ASP A 83 -2.82 -5.71 -1.16
C ASP A 83 -1.94 -4.54 -1.63
N ILE A 84 -1.10 -4.72 -2.66
CA ILE A 84 -0.38 -3.58 -3.26
C ILE A 84 -1.36 -2.56 -3.84
N ARG A 85 -2.42 -3.06 -4.49
CA ARG A 85 -3.51 -2.20 -4.96
C ARG A 85 -4.22 -1.53 -3.80
N TRP A 86 -4.31 -2.17 -2.63
CA TRP A 86 -4.87 -1.53 -1.45
C TRP A 86 -3.97 -0.40 -0.96
N GLU A 87 -2.65 -0.63 -0.83
CA GLU A 87 -1.67 0.36 -0.37
C GLU A 87 -1.60 1.58 -1.28
N GLN A 88 -1.51 1.36 -2.59
CA GLN A 88 -1.51 2.44 -3.58
C GLN A 88 -2.76 3.30 -3.47
N ARG A 89 -3.93 2.66 -3.31
CA ARG A 89 -5.19 3.37 -3.16
C ARG A 89 -5.32 4.08 -1.83
N PHE A 90 -4.73 3.53 -0.76
CA PHE A 90 -4.67 4.18 0.54
C PHE A 90 -3.78 5.43 0.49
N GLU A 91 -2.60 5.36 -0.13
CA GLU A 91 -1.72 6.53 -0.32
C GLU A 91 -2.38 7.61 -1.19
N GLU A 92 -3.02 7.21 -2.31
CA GLU A 92 -3.81 8.14 -3.13
C GLU A 92 -4.91 8.83 -2.30
N PHE A 93 -5.55 8.09 -1.40
CA PHE A 93 -6.60 8.58 -0.53
C PHE A 93 -6.06 9.53 0.55
N GLU A 94 -4.95 9.19 1.22
CA GLU A 94 -4.27 10.08 2.18
C GLU A 94 -3.85 11.39 1.53
N ASN A 95 -3.23 11.32 0.35
CA ASN A 95 -2.82 12.52 -0.37
C ASN A 95 -4.03 13.37 -0.76
N PHE A 96 -5.12 12.73 -1.20
CA PHE A 96 -6.36 13.43 -1.51
C PHE A 96 -6.93 14.17 -0.30
N LEU A 97 -6.99 13.52 0.88
CA LEU A 97 -7.44 14.13 2.13
C LEU A 97 -6.56 15.32 2.53
N ARG A 98 -5.23 15.20 2.40
CA ARG A 98 -4.29 16.28 2.72
C ARG A 98 -4.46 17.49 1.79
N THR A 99 -4.72 17.26 0.51
CA THR A 99 -4.85 18.34 -0.49
C THR A 99 -6.22 19.01 -0.46
N HIS A 100 -7.29 18.25 -0.22
CA HIS A 100 -8.66 18.75 -0.37
C HIS A 100 -9.40 18.93 0.95
N GLU A 101 -8.85 18.44 2.08
CA GLU A 101 -9.45 18.47 3.42
C GLU A 101 -10.86 17.84 3.49
N ARG A 102 -11.20 17.01 2.51
CA ARG A 102 -12.48 16.31 2.38
C ARG A 102 -12.30 14.96 1.71
N GLY A 103 -13.29 14.09 1.86
CA GLY A 103 -13.36 12.86 1.07
C GLY A 103 -13.64 13.09 -0.42
N PRO A 104 -13.29 12.12 -1.28
CA PRO A 104 -13.66 12.11 -2.69
C PRO A 104 -15.18 11.99 -2.85
N ARG A 105 -15.73 12.53 -3.93
CA ARG A 105 -17.17 12.57 -4.25
C ARG A 105 -17.50 11.67 -5.43
N GLN A 106 -18.69 11.07 -5.41
CA GLN A 106 -19.15 10.17 -6.47
C GLN A 106 -19.46 10.88 -7.79
N ASN A 107 -19.87 12.15 -7.72
CA ASN A 107 -20.32 12.97 -8.84
C ASN A 107 -19.20 13.77 -9.52
N VAL A 108 -17.97 13.70 -9.01
CA VAL A 108 -16.79 14.28 -9.65
C VAL A 108 -16.06 13.15 -10.39
N SER A 109 -15.89 13.31 -11.70
CA SER A 109 -15.40 12.24 -12.60
C SER A 109 -14.03 11.71 -12.17
N GLU A 110 -13.12 12.63 -11.86
CA GLU A 110 -11.74 12.39 -11.46
C GLU A 110 -11.64 11.70 -10.10
N GLU A 111 -12.64 11.91 -9.22
CA GLU A 111 -12.66 11.37 -7.86
C GLU A 111 -13.40 10.04 -7.75
N ARG A 112 -14.20 9.69 -8.77
CA ARG A 112 -15.12 8.54 -8.73
C ARG A 112 -14.42 7.21 -8.43
N SER A 113 -13.22 7.02 -8.96
CA SER A 113 -12.42 5.82 -8.69
C SER A 113 -12.02 5.73 -7.22
N LEU A 114 -11.58 6.85 -6.64
CA LEU A 114 -11.14 6.92 -5.25
C LEU A 114 -12.32 6.84 -4.28
N TYR A 115 -13.45 7.45 -4.65
CA TYR A 115 -14.73 7.29 -3.95
C TYR A 115 -15.17 5.82 -3.89
N GLY A 116 -15.17 5.13 -5.03
CA GLY A 116 -15.56 3.72 -5.09
C GLY A 116 -14.70 2.85 -4.19
N TRP A 117 -13.38 3.04 -4.22
CA TRP A 117 -12.47 2.32 -3.34
C TRP A 117 -12.76 2.58 -1.85
N MET A 118 -12.90 3.84 -1.45
CA MET A 118 -13.22 4.24 -0.06
C MET A 118 -14.59 3.68 0.41
N TYR A 119 -15.60 3.68 -0.47
CA TYR A 119 -16.90 3.07 -0.20
C TYR A 119 -16.78 1.56 0.10
N PHE A 120 -16.00 0.82 -0.70
CA PHE A 120 -15.78 -0.60 -0.45
C PHE A 120 -15.05 -0.87 0.86
N GLN A 121 -14.06 -0.04 1.24
CA GLN A 121 -13.39 -0.16 2.53
C GLN A 121 -14.38 0.04 3.70
N LYS A 122 -15.25 1.06 3.63
CA LYS A 122 -16.31 1.28 4.62
C LYS A 122 -17.25 0.07 4.74
N LYS A 123 -17.64 -0.53 3.61
CA LYS A 123 -18.51 -1.72 3.61
C LYS A 123 -17.85 -2.91 4.32
N LYS A 124 -16.58 -3.18 4.05
CA LYS A 124 -15.80 -4.23 4.72
C LYS A 124 -15.68 -4.01 6.23
N LEU A 125 -15.41 -2.77 6.66
CA LEU A 125 -15.36 -2.41 8.08
C LEU A 125 -16.72 -2.59 8.80
N ARG A 126 -17.84 -2.35 8.11
CA ARG A 126 -19.17 -2.64 8.68
C ARG A 126 -19.42 -4.13 8.82
N GLN A 127 -19.02 -4.93 7.83
CA GLN A 127 -19.14 -6.39 7.90
C GLN A 127 -18.35 -6.96 9.08
N LEU A 128 -17.14 -6.44 9.32
CA LEU A 128 -16.32 -6.79 10.49
C LEU A 128 -17.08 -6.58 11.81
N LYS A 129 -17.79 -5.45 11.96
CA LYS A 129 -18.51 -5.07 13.18
C LYS A 129 -19.77 -5.90 13.44
N HIS A 130 -20.47 -6.35 12.41
CA HIS A 130 -21.79 -6.98 12.56
C HIS A 130 -21.77 -8.52 12.61
N HIS A 131 -20.73 -9.17 12.10
CA HIS A 131 -20.70 -10.64 11.98
C HIS A 131 -19.62 -11.34 12.80
N GLY A 132 -18.82 -10.61 13.59
CA GLY A 132 -17.69 -11.22 14.32
C GLY A 132 -16.68 -11.89 13.39
N SER A 133 -16.67 -11.49 12.11
CA SER A 133 -15.82 -12.04 11.06
C SER A 133 -14.35 -11.75 11.34
N ASP A 134 -13.43 -12.64 10.97
CA ASP A 134 -11.99 -12.36 11.10
C ASP A 134 -11.51 -11.43 9.96
N PHE A 135 -10.36 -10.79 10.13
CA PHE A 135 -9.80 -9.85 9.14
C PHE A 135 -9.60 -10.49 7.76
N ASN A 136 -9.20 -11.77 7.73
CA ASN A 136 -8.93 -12.51 6.49
C ASN A 136 -10.20 -12.75 5.67
N SER A 137 -11.34 -12.99 6.33
CA SER A 137 -12.62 -13.25 5.69
C SER A 137 -13.20 -12.05 4.94
N ILE A 138 -12.83 -10.82 5.34
CA ILE A 138 -13.21 -9.58 4.63
C ILE A 138 -12.12 -9.07 3.68
N GLY A 139 -11.00 -9.79 3.58
CA GLY A 139 -9.85 -9.44 2.76
C GLY A 139 -9.26 -8.07 3.14
N LEU A 140 -9.09 -7.84 4.45
CA LEU A 140 -8.27 -6.77 5.00
C LEU A 140 -7.28 -7.38 6.00
N THR A 141 -6.12 -6.77 6.16
CA THR A 141 -5.23 -7.10 7.29
C THR A 141 -5.60 -6.28 8.52
N GLU A 142 -5.19 -6.73 9.70
CA GLU A 142 -5.35 -5.96 10.95
C GLU A 142 -4.73 -4.55 10.83
N GLU A 143 -3.57 -4.44 10.18
CA GLU A 143 -2.89 -3.17 9.95
C GLU A 143 -3.69 -2.23 9.04
N GLN A 144 -4.29 -2.76 7.98
CA GLN A 144 -5.15 -1.99 7.08
C GLN A 144 -6.39 -1.44 7.82
N VAL A 145 -6.96 -2.22 8.75
CA VAL A 145 -8.07 -1.76 9.59
C VAL A 145 -7.63 -0.63 10.52
N LYS A 146 -6.47 -0.75 11.18
CA LYS A 146 -5.91 0.31 12.03
C LYS A 146 -5.71 1.61 11.26
N ARG A 147 -5.11 1.54 10.07
CA ARG A 147 -4.87 2.70 9.21
C ARG A 147 -6.13 3.35 8.65
N LEU A 148 -7.18 2.58 8.36
CA LEU A 148 -8.47 3.17 7.99
C LEU A 148 -9.15 3.89 9.17
N ALA A 149 -8.92 3.42 10.39
CA ALA A 149 -9.48 4.02 11.60
C ALA A 149 -8.79 5.35 11.97
N THR A 150 -7.48 5.48 11.73
CA THR A 150 -6.74 6.73 12.01
C THR A 150 -7.16 7.90 11.13
N LEU A 151 -7.61 7.64 9.90
CA LEU A 151 -8.08 8.66 8.96
C LEU A 151 -9.47 9.23 9.30
N GLN A 152 -10.04 8.86 10.46
CA GLN A 152 -11.39 9.25 10.90
C GLN A 152 -12.45 9.11 9.81
N ILE A 153 -12.29 8.14 8.89
CA ILE A 153 -13.24 7.92 7.80
C ILE A 153 -14.60 7.70 8.45
N PRO A 154 -15.56 8.66 8.38
CA PRO A 154 -16.74 8.56 9.20
C PRO A 154 -17.52 7.35 8.71
N LEU A 155 -17.77 6.41 9.62
CA LEU A 155 -18.74 5.34 9.45
C LEU A 155 -20.17 5.92 9.50
N SER A 156 -20.40 7.09 8.92
CA SER A 156 -21.75 7.63 8.79
C SER A 156 -22.52 6.74 7.82
N ALA A 157 -23.63 6.22 8.33
CA ALA A 157 -24.58 5.38 7.62
C ALA A 157 -24.96 6.03 6.30
N ALA A 158 -25.11 5.20 5.27
CA ALA A 158 -25.93 5.60 4.15
C ALA A 158 -27.38 5.63 4.68
N SER A 159 -27.82 6.82 5.05
CA SER A 159 -29.21 7.27 5.09
C SER A 159 -29.07 8.78 4.84
N GLY A 160 -29.40 9.30 3.67
CA GLY A 160 -30.76 9.30 3.18
C GLY A 160 -31.56 10.26 4.05
N HIS A 161 -31.79 11.47 3.51
CA HIS A 161 -32.61 12.56 4.03
C HIS A 161 -32.05 13.49 5.14
N ASP A 162 -31.95 14.75 4.71
CA ASP A 162 -32.44 15.96 5.37
C ASP A 162 -31.71 16.48 6.61
N ILE A 163 -30.99 17.59 6.42
CA ILE A 163 -31.09 18.76 7.32
C ILE A 163 -30.98 20.02 6.46
N ARG A 164 -32.14 20.64 6.21
CA ARG A 164 -32.30 22.06 5.90
C ARG A 164 -31.92 22.87 7.15
N TRP A 165 -31.25 24.01 6.93
CA TRP A 165 -30.72 24.99 7.90
C TRP A 165 -31.44 25.08 9.24
#